data_AF-A0A212SV60-F1
#
_entry.id   AF-A0A212SV60-F1
#
_cell.length_a   1.000
_cell.length_b   1.000
_cell.length_c   1.000
_cell.angle_alpha   90.00
_cell.angle_beta   90.00
_cell.angle_gamma   90.00
#
_symmetry.space_group_name_H-M   'P 1'
#
loop_
_entity.id
_entity.type
_entity.pdbx_description
1 polymer ?
#
loop_
_entity_poly.entity_id
_entity_poly.type
_entity_poly.pdbx_seq_one_letter_code
_entity_poly.pdbx_strand_id
1 'polypeptide(L)'
;MAPDALTESGAEVDDQEDAEPSLGSLAEGMRAIYRRITSLETSVMEARADVSSLQSELSEVRTGLDDVSVIVSKVEGAVRRLDSRFEQFTDQYAKDQARTLAEAELTRLTIDWHSRFEERRHTRALAHGLVHALTKNALDRGVVDKDVLAACTQERMLMEPTFWLGPATVALAARYLGRETQMHRARGQAYYLDQARSNLFFSLTSTRLGEQEDAASWMDRYLQSLDPYALDENFHVVLDAVASSELGAQAHALTRQAMRRWVGRLDLAQTTTLTNQVLQHMGELGENLPKQQFRELSRVCAGNWDDFRQGWEWATIPEATLAHLRRAFPGDDDKRPGGHAATALDALIDRHDADETAIASRMRYLELVVEHGGDEGAARQEHSIQQAAARPVDLRTLLVNAVFVPEAVPLGEEARLMALRTVWPQILLASKTYTKRSRALLPTQVELAYEEWRRPVTTDPDTHIPAEPLIHELRGLIEDRTRHRVESVRFNVLRLVTAVALAVVGITTAFLVSRGSSRTAVILGALAAALWAFAEWRRVPTRRRELSLEGRKAAHASTATLSRALHQRVAFFYSWHESLDAEPSLLAWAKTAWRHEKGALDGGAQKETDKDGDRE
;
A
#
# COMPACT_ATOMS: atom_id res chain seq x y z
N MET A 1 -48.51 -6.09 75.39
CA MET A 1 -48.47 -5.43 76.71
C MET A 1 -49.34 -4.18 76.56
N ALA A 2 -50.51 -4.16 77.20
CA ALA A 2 -51.55 -3.12 77.11
C ALA A 2 -51.48 -2.20 78.35
N PRO A 3 -52.32 -1.15 78.55
CA PRO A 3 -53.46 -0.65 77.75
C PRO A 3 -53.23 0.83 77.29
N ASP A 4 -54.17 1.76 77.01
CA ASP A 4 -55.65 1.89 77.11
C ASP A 4 -56.15 2.84 75.97
N ALA A 5 -57.40 2.74 75.46
CA ALA A 5 -58.63 3.53 75.76
C ALA A 5 -58.55 5.05 75.46
N LEU A 6 -59.57 5.75 74.92
CA LEU A 6 -61.05 5.65 74.97
C LEU A 6 -61.66 6.10 73.61
N THR A 7 -62.60 5.36 72.99
CA THR A 7 -64.08 5.58 72.98
C THR A 7 -64.54 7.05 72.91
N GLU A 8 -65.21 7.49 71.84
CA GLU A 8 -66.65 7.29 71.52
C GLU A 8 -67.65 8.08 72.39
N SER A 9 -68.58 8.76 71.72
CA SER A 9 -69.87 9.37 72.14
C SER A 9 -69.92 10.85 71.68
N GLY A 10 -70.99 11.35 71.06
CA GLY A 10 -72.34 10.80 70.84
C GLY A 10 -73.36 11.93 70.98
N ALA A 11 -74.60 11.70 70.50
CA ALA A 11 -75.74 12.65 70.53
C ALA A 11 -75.55 13.95 69.70
N GLU A 12 -76.59 14.58 69.16
CA GLU A 12 -77.99 14.17 68.99
C GLU A 12 -78.55 14.86 67.72
N VAL A 13 -79.55 14.25 67.08
CA VAL A 13 -80.37 14.94 66.08
C VAL A 13 -81.50 15.62 66.84
N ASP A 14 -81.67 16.92 66.65
CA ASP A 14 -82.92 17.61 67.01
C ASP A 14 -83.36 18.45 65.81
N ASP A 15 -84.45 18.03 65.18
CA ASP A 15 -85.13 18.78 64.13
C ASP A 15 -85.95 19.90 64.79
N GLN A 16 -85.67 21.15 64.44
CA GLN A 16 -86.60 22.24 64.79
C GLN A 16 -86.89 23.15 63.60
N GLU A 17 -88.08 22.92 63.04
CA GLU A 17 -88.82 23.78 62.11
C GLU A 17 -88.90 25.24 62.58
N ASP A 18 -88.91 26.13 61.59
CA ASP A 18 -89.60 27.43 61.57
C ASP A 18 -89.42 28.41 62.76
N ALA A 19 -88.44 29.31 62.62
CA ALA A 19 -88.53 30.67 63.13
C ALA A 19 -87.76 31.67 62.24
N GLU A 20 -88.43 32.72 61.75
CA GLU A 20 -87.81 33.77 60.92
C GLU A 20 -86.64 34.48 61.67
N PRO A 21 -85.47 34.68 61.03
CA PRO A 21 -84.29 35.21 61.72
C PRO A 21 -84.39 36.72 61.98
N SER A 22 -84.51 37.09 63.26
CA SER A 22 -84.41 38.48 63.70
C SER A 22 -82.98 39.05 63.62
N LEU A 23 -82.86 40.37 63.46
CA LEU A 23 -81.59 41.10 63.24
C LEU A 23 -80.47 40.84 64.27
N GLY A 24 -80.78 40.31 65.46
CA GLY A 24 -79.80 40.03 66.51
C GLY A 24 -78.87 38.84 66.19
N SER A 25 -79.42 37.71 65.72
CA SER A 25 -78.62 36.51 65.40
C SER A 25 -77.67 36.76 64.22
N LEU A 26 -78.10 37.62 63.28
CA LEU A 26 -77.31 38.03 62.13
C LEU A 26 -76.07 38.85 62.54
N ALA A 27 -76.20 39.72 63.56
CA ALA A 27 -75.07 40.46 64.13
C ALA A 27 -74.09 39.58 64.93
N GLU A 28 -74.60 38.56 65.65
CA GLU A 28 -73.77 37.59 66.36
C GLU A 28 -72.98 36.71 65.37
N GLY A 29 -73.67 36.23 64.31
CA GLY A 29 -73.07 35.51 63.19
C GLY A 29 -71.98 36.32 62.48
N MET A 30 -72.22 37.61 62.23
CA MET A 30 -71.20 38.52 61.68
C MET A 30 -69.96 38.63 62.56
N ARG A 31 -70.08 38.69 63.90
CA ARG A 31 -68.90 38.69 64.79
C ARG A 31 -68.17 37.36 64.79
N ALA A 32 -68.90 36.24 64.76
CA ALA A 32 -68.30 34.91 64.66
C ALA A 32 -67.53 34.74 63.34
N ILE A 33 -68.10 35.20 62.23
CA ILE A 33 -67.46 35.26 60.91
C ILE A 33 -66.21 36.15 60.97
N TYR A 34 -66.28 37.35 61.55
CA TYR A 34 -65.13 38.25 61.63
C TYR A 34 -63.97 37.65 62.44
N ARG A 35 -64.25 37.03 63.59
CA ARG A 35 -63.24 36.29 64.36
C ARG A 35 -62.62 35.14 63.55
N ARG A 36 -63.45 34.36 62.86
CA ARG A 36 -63.01 33.28 61.97
C ARG A 36 -62.10 33.82 60.86
N ILE A 37 -62.47 34.93 60.22
CA ILE A 37 -61.65 35.59 59.19
C ILE A 37 -60.30 35.99 59.77
N THR A 38 -60.25 36.70 60.92
CA THR A 38 -58.95 37.07 61.53
C THR A 38 -58.11 35.86 61.94
N SER A 39 -58.71 34.76 62.42
CA SER A 39 -57.95 33.53 62.70
C SER A 39 -57.47 32.83 61.42
N LEU A 40 -58.24 32.92 60.33
CA LEU A 40 -57.84 32.42 59.02
C LEU A 40 -56.67 33.23 58.47
N GLU A 41 -56.73 34.56 58.58
CA GLU A 41 -55.65 35.48 58.17
C GLU A 41 -54.37 35.19 58.93
N THR A 42 -54.42 34.96 60.25
CA THR A 42 -53.23 34.54 61.00
C THR A 42 -52.71 33.17 60.56
N SER A 43 -53.57 32.16 60.38
CA SER A 43 -53.12 30.83 59.92
C SER A 43 -52.58 30.84 58.49
N VAL A 44 -53.11 31.71 57.62
CA VAL A 44 -52.61 31.92 56.26
C VAL A 44 -51.28 32.66 56.27
N MET A 45 -51.07 33.60 57.21
CA MET A 45 -49.78 34.27 57.35
C MET A 45 -48.69 33.34 57.90
N GLU A 46 -49.04 32.49 58.87
CA GLU A 46 -48.17 31.45 59.43
C GLU A 46 -47.84 30.38 58.38
N ALA A 47 -48.83 29.82 57.69
CA ALA A 47 -48.61 28.91 56.57
C ALA A 47 -47.80 29.54 55.42
N ARG A 48 -47.90 30.86 55.21
CA ARG A 48 -47.07 31.59 54.23
C ARG A 48 -45.63 31.77 54.72
N ALA A 49 -45.41 31.92 56.02
CA ALA A 49 -44.08 31.92 56.61
C ALA A 49 -43.44 30.53 56.46
N ASP A 50 -44.16 29.45 56.78
CA ASP A 50 -43.71 28.07 56.60
C ASP A 50 -43.42 27.72 55.13
N VAL A 51 -44.27 28.17 54.20
CA VAL A 51 -43.99 28.03 52.76
C VAL A 51 -42.72 28.80 52.36
N SER A 52 -42.42 29.94 52.98
CA SER A 52 -41.20 30.72 52.69
C SER A 52 -39.93 30.11 53.30
N SER A 53 -40.00 29.51 54.49
CA SER A 53 -38.87 28.76 55.07
C SER A 53 -38.62 27.48 54.28
N LEU A 54 -39.66 26.71 53.94
CA LEU A 54 -39.55 25.55 53.05
C LEU A 54 -39.01 25.90 51.67
N GLN A 55 -39.31 27.09 51.13
CA GLN A 55 -38.68 27.57 49.89
C GLN A 55 -37.19 27.89 50.06
N SER A 56 -36.78 28.42 51.21
CA SER A 56 -35.36 28.64 51.55
C SER A 56 -34.62 27.30 51.70
N GLU A 57 -35.15 26.38 52.50
CA GLU A 57 -34.60 25.03 52.72
C GLU A 57 -34.52 24.24 51.40
N LEU A 58 -35.56 24.29 50.57
CA LEU A 58 -35.55 23.64 49.26
C LEU A 58 -34.53 24.28 48.30
N SER A 59 -34.29 25.59 48.40
CA SER A 59 -33.23 26.27 47.65
C SER A 59 -31.84 25.83 48.13
N GLU A 60 -31.63 25.71 49.45
CA GLU A 60 -30.38 25.22 50.05
C GLU A 60 -30.11 23.75 49.69
N VAL A 61 -31.12 22.88 49.79
CA VAL A 61 -31.06 21.48 49.37
C VAL A 61 -30.77 21.38 47.87
N ARG A 62 -31.35 22.25 47.03
CA ARG A 62 -31.03 22.31 45.60
C ARG A 62 -29.58 22.69 45.37
N THR A 63 -29.05 23.72 46.03
CA THR A 63 -27.62 24.08 45.91
C THR A 63 -26.71 22.97 46.42
N GLY A 64 -27.07 22.28 47.51
CA GLY A 64 -26.34 21.11 47.99
C GLY A 64 -26.40 19.92 47.03
N LEU A 65 -27.51 19.73 46.31
CA LEU A 65 -27.65 18.70 45.29
C LEU A 65 -26.83 19.03 44.02
N ASP A 66 -26.79 20.31 43.62
CA ASP A 66 -25.93 20.79 42.53
C ASP A 66 -24.44 20.59 42.90
N ASP A 67 -24.03 20.91 44.13
CA ASP A 67 -22.68 20.64 44.64
C ASP A 67 -22.35 19.15 44.73
N VAL A 68 -23.29 18.31 45.19
CA VAL A 68 -23.13 16.84 45.17
C VAL A 68 -22.98 16.32 43.74
N SER A 69 -23.74 16.84 42.77
CA SER A 69 -23.59 16.49 41.35
C SER A 69 -22.21 16.88 40.80
N VAL A 70 -21.68 18.05 41.19
CA VAL A 70 -20.31 18.48 40.87
C VAL A 70 -19.27 17.60 41.53
N ILE A 71 -19.48 17.14 42.77
CA ILE A 71 -18.57 16.21 43.46
C ILE A 71 -18.59 14.83 42.79
N VAL A 72 -19.77 14.28 42.48
CA VAL A 72 -19.94 12.99 41.80
C VAL A 72 -19.23 13.02 40.44
N SER A 73 -19.42 14.05 39.62
CA SER A 73 -18.73 14.17 38.33
C SER A 73 -17.19 14.29 38.47
N LYS A 74 -16.69 14.97 39.51
CA LYS A 74 -15.25 15.00 39.84
C LYS A 74 -14.72 13.62 40.27
N VAL A 75 -15.50 12.87 41.05
CA VAL A 75 -15.16 11.50 41.49
C VAL A 75 -15.17 10.54 40.31
N GLU A 76 -16.20 10.53 39.46
CA GLU A 76 -16.21 9.76 38.21
C GLU A 76 -14.99 10.06 37.34
N GLY A 77 -14.67 11.34 37.16
CA GLY A 77 -13.48 11.77 36.42
C GLY A 77 -12.16 11.30 37.07
N ALA A 78 -12.11 11.23 38.41
CA ALA A 78 -10.95 10.69 39.14
C ALA A 78 -10.84 9.17 39.01
N VAL A 79 -11.96 8.44 39.10
CA VAL A 79 -12.03 6.98 38.90
C VAL A 79 -11.59 6.62 37.49
N ARG A 80 -12.14 7.25 36.43
CA ARG A 80 -11.71 7.02 35.04
C ARG A 80 -10.21 7.30 34.81
N ARG A 81 -9.64 8.30 35.50
CA ARG A 81 -8.19 8.58 35.46
C ARG A 81 -7.35 7.57 36.23
N LEU A 82 -7.87 7.01 37.32
CA LEU A 82 -7.20 5.96 38.09
C LEU A 82 -7.21 4.64 37.32
N ASP A 83 -8.35 4.30 36.73
CA ASP A 83 -8.57 3.13 35.87
C ASP A 83 -7.59 3.12 34.70
N SER A 84 -7.58 4.19 33.89
CA SER A 84 -6.63 4.35 32.77
C SER A 84 -5.15 4.35 33.19
N ARG A 85 -4.81 4.85 34.40
CA ARG A 85 -3.44 4.76 34.94
C ARG A 85 -3.10 3.36 35.44
N PHE A 86 -4.08 2.62 35.95
CA PHE A 86 -3.91 1.25 36.38
C PHE A 86 -3.71 0.33 35.18
N GLU A 87 -4.50 0.49 34.11
CA GLU A 87 -4.29 -0.18 32.81
C GLU A 87 -2.86 0.09 32.28
N GLN A 88 -2.44 1.35 32.21
CA GLN A 88 -1.07 1.73 31.80
C GLN A 88 0.01 1.12 32.68
N PHE A 89 -0.22 1.04 34.00
CA PHE A 89 0.72 0.42 34.93
C PHE A 89 0.77 -1.11 34.75
N THR A 90 -0.37 -1.77 34.56
CA THR A 90 -0.41 -3.23 34.31
C THR A 90 0.24 -3.59 32.98
N ASP A 91 0.04 -2.77 31.94
CA ASP A 91 0.67 -2.94 30.64
C ASP A 91 2.20 -2.75 30.73
N GLN A 92 2.67 -1.68 31.40
CA GLN A 92 4.09 -1.45 31.58
C GLN A 92 4.74 -2.55 32.43
N TYR A 93 4.10 -2.97 33.53
CA TYR A 93 4.59 -4.05 34.37
C TYR A 93 4.65 -5.39 33.61
N ALA A 94 3.66 -5.70 32.78
CA ALA A 94 3.67 -6.89 31.93
C ALA A 94 4.83 -6.84 30.91
N LYS A 95 5.09 -5.67 30.31
CA LYS A 95 6.24 -5.45 29.41
C LYS A 95 7.59 -5.58 30.13
N ASP A 96 7.75 -4.96 31.30
CA ASP A 96 8.97 -5.06 32.10
C ASP A 96 9.23 -6.52 32.55
N GLN A 97 8.17 -7.26 32.89
CA GLN A 97 8.26 -8.70 33.21
C GLN A 97 8.62 -9.54 31.98
N ALA A 98 8.00 -9.31 30.82
CA ALA A 98 8.29 -10.01 29.57
C ALA A 98 9.74 -9.77 29.12
N ARG A 99 10.21 -8.53 29.22
CA ARG A 99 11.62 -8.16 28.99
C ARG A 99 12.57 -8.90 29.94
N THR A 100 12.29 -8.87 31.25
CA THR A 100 13.15 -9.54 32.25
C THR A 100 13.23 -11.06 31.99
N LEU A 101 12.11 -11.67 31.62
CA LEU A 101 12.05 -13.08 31.23
C LEU A 101 12.85 -13.35 29.94
N ALA A 102 12.76 -12.46 28.95
CA ALA A 102 13.49 -12.57 27.70
C ALA A 102 15.01 -12.44 27.90
N GLU A 103 15.49 -11.49 28.72
CA GLU A 103 16.91 -11.34 29.07
C GLU A 103 17.46 -12.59 29.79
N ALA A 104 16.67 -13.20 30.70
CA ALA A 104 17.02 -14.43 31.37
C ALA A 104 17.03 -15.66 30.44
N GLU A 105 16.02 -15.80 29.56
CA GLU A 105 15.97 -16.90 28.59
C GLU A 105 17.07 -16.76 27.53
N LEU A 106 17.37 -15.55 27.07
CA LEU A 106 18.46 -15.25 26.14
C LEU A 106 19.80 -15.63 26.76
N THR A 107 20.05 -15.25 28.01
CA THR A 107 21.28 -15.64 28.74
C THR A 107 21.43 -17.16 28.81
N ARG A 108 20.35 -17.89 29.11
CA ARG A 108 20.34 -19.36 29.13
C ARG A 108 20.63 -19.96 27.76
N LEU A 109 20.00 -19.44 26.70
CA LEU A 109 20.22 -19.93 25.33
C LEU A 109 21.62 -19.61 24.82
N THR A 110 22.21 -18.48 25.19
CA THR A 110 23.62 -18.16 24.90
C THR A 110 24.57 -19.18 25.54
N ILE A 111 24.29 -19.65 26.76
CA ILE A 111 25.10 -20.69 27.41
C ILE A 111 24.92 -22.05 26.70
N ASP A 112 23.67 -22.45 26.38
CA ASP A 112 23.38 -23.68 25.63
C ASP A 112 24.05 -23.67 24.24
N TRP A 113 24.00 -22.53 23.55
CA TRP A 113 24.63 -22.29 22.26
C TRP A 113 26.15 -22.56 22.30
N HIS A 114 26.85 -21.92 23.24
CA HIS A 114 28.29 -22.12 23.39
C HIS A 114 28.61 -23.58 23.73
N SER A 115 27.90 -24.17 24.70
CA SER A 115 28.15 -25.56 25.13
C SER A 115 27.88 -26.61 24.05
N ARG A 116 27.04 -26.32 23.06
CA ARG A 116 26.63 -27.30 22.03
C ARG A 116 27.32 -27.12 20.68
N PHE A 117 27.74 -25.90 20.34
CA PHE A 117 28.24 -25.58 19.00
C PHE A 117 29.69 -25.06 18.97
N GLU A 118 30.40 -25.08 20.10
CA GLU A 118 31.83 -24.75 20.18
C GLU A 118 32.69 -25.55 19.18
N GLU A 119 32.51 -26.87 19.10
CA GLU A 119 33.25 -27.72 18.15
C GLU A 119 32.93 -27.43 16.67
N ARG A 120 31.68 -27.06 16.36
CA ARG A 120 31.30 -26.62 15.02
C ARG A 120 31.93 -25.26 14.69
N ARG A 121 32.00 -24.33 15.65
CA ARG A 121 32.72 -23.06 15.51
C ARG A 121 34.21 -23.28 15.26
N HIS A 122 34.86 -24.20 15.98
CA HIS A 122 36.25 -24.57 15.72
C HIS A 122 36.45 -25.21 14.34
N THR A 123 35.52 -26.06 13.90
CA THR A 123 35.53 -26.67 12.56
C THR A 123 35.36 -25.62 11.46
N ARG A 124 34.48 -24.62 11.63
CA ARG A 124 34.34 -23.46 10.72
C ARG A 124 35.63 -22.63 10.65
N ALA A 125 36.24 -22.32 11.80
CA ALA A 125 37.50 -21.59 11.85
C ALA A 125 38.64 -22.35 11.12
N LEU A 126 38.69 -23.68 11.27
CA LEU A 126 39.64 -24.52 10.54
C LEU A 126 39.33 -24.57 9.03
N ALA A 127 38.05 -24.60 8.64
CA ALA A 127 37.62 -24.54 7.25
C ALA A 127 38.04 -23.22 6.58
N HIS A 128 37.76 -22.08 7.21
CA HIS A 128 38.22 -20.76 6.77
C HIS A 128 39.74 -20.72 6.60
N GLY A 129 40.47 -21.23 7.58
CA GLY A 129 41.93 -21.36 7.50
C GLY A 129 42.39 -22.21 6.31
N LEU A 130 41.79 -23.38 6.09
CA LEU A 130 42.17 -24.30 5.00
C LEU A 130 41.82 -23.79 3.61
N VAL A 131 40.66 -23.15 3.46
CA VAL A 131 40.17 -22.57 2.22
C VAL A 131 41.00 -21.37 1.78
N HIS A 132 41.63 -20.66 2.73
CA HIS A 132 42.39 -19.46 2.43
C HIS A 132 43.61 -19.76 1.56
N ALA A 133 43.79 -19.02 0.45
CA ALA A 133 44.82 -19.30 -0.56
C ALA A 133 46.27 -19.24 -0.02
N LEU A 134 46.51 -18.47 1.05
CA LEU A 134 47.80 -18.47 1.75
C LEU A 134 48.14 -19.83 2.37
N THR A 135 47.16 -20.67 2.70
CA THR A 135 47.39 -21.96 3.38
C THR A 135 47.95 -23.01 2.42
N LYS A 136 47.47 -23.07 1.16
CA LYS A 136 48.15 -23.83 0.09
C LYS A 136 49.59 -23.35 -0.07
N ASN A 137 49.79 -22.04 -0.25
CA ASN A 137 51.12 -21.45 -0.42
C ASN A 137 52.04 -21.69 0.80
N ALA A 138 51.51 -21.70 2.02
CA ALA A 138 52.25 -21.98 3.25
C ALA A 138 52.64 -23.45 3.36
N LEU A 139 51.78 -24.37 2.92
CA LEU A 139 52.08 -25.80 2.86
C LEU A 139 53.12 -26.13 1.78
N ASP A 140 53.00 -25.50 0.61
CA ASP A 140 53.95 -25.63 -0.50
C ASP A 140 55.34 -25.06 -0.14
N ARG A 141 55.37 -24.00 0.69
CA ARG A 141 56.60 -23.40 1.26
C ARG A 141 57.10 -24.08 2.54
N GLY A 142 56.42 -25.13 3.03
CA GLY A 142 56.81 -25.85 4.25
C GLY A 142 56.71 -25.06 5.56
N VAL A 143 55.92 -23.98 5.60
CA VAL A 143 55.68 -23.16 6.79
C VAL A 143 54.73 -23.84 7.78
N VAL A 144 53.81 -24.67 7.27
CA VAL A 144 52.89 -25.49 8.07
C VAL A 144 53.28 -26.95 7.92
N ASP A 145 53.38 -27.67 9.04
CA ASP A 145 53.66 -29.11 9.02
C ASP A 145 52.45 -29.90 8.52
N LYS A 146 52.71 -30.78 7.55
CA LYS A 146 51.75 -31.66 6.90
C LYS A 146 51.13 -32.67 7.87
N ASP A 147 51.88 -33.16 8.84
CA ASP A 147 51.37 -34.14 9.81
C ASP A 147 50.58 -33.48 10.94
N VAL A 148 50.93 -32.24 11.34
CA VAL A 148 50.10 -31.44 12.25
C VAL A 148 48.74 -31.12 11.61
N LEU A 149 48.72 -30.73 10.32
CA LEU A 149 47.48 -30.49 9.60
C LEU A 149 46.60 -31.76 9.50
N ALA A 150 47.21 -32.91 9.24
CA ALA A 150 46.50 -34.20 9.22
C ALA A 150 45.90 -34.53 10.60
N ALA A 151 46.67 -34.34 11.68
CA ALA A 151 46.22 -34.59 13.04
C ALA A 151 45.03 -33.68 13.43
N CYS A 152 45.16 -32.36 13.27
CA CYS A 152 44.10 -31.42 13.66
C CYS A 152 42.79 -31.65 12.89
N THR A 153 42.85 -31.96 11.58
CA THR A 153 41.65 -32.23 10.78
C THR A 153 40.98 -33.56 11.16
N GLN A 154 41.77 -34.60 11.42
CA GLN A 154 41.24 -35.88 11.91
C GLN A 154 40.65 -35.77 13.32
N GLU A 155 41.28 -35.00 14.20
CA GLU A 155 40.78 -34.71 15.55
C GLU A 155 39.41 -34.03 15.51
N ARG A 156 39.24 -32.96 14.71
CA ARG A 156 37.93 -32.29 14.57
C ARG A 156 36.83 -33.21 14.02
N MET A 157 37.17 -34.11 13.09
CA MET A 157 36.23 -35.14 12.61
C MET A 157 35.82 -36.16 13.69
N LEU A 158 36.68 -36.43 14.67
CA LEU A 158 36.35 -37.30 15.81
C LEU A 158 35.48 -36.59 16.86
N MET A 159 35.66 -35.27 17.03
CA MET A 159 34.87 -34.46 17.97
C MET A 159 33.42 -34.29 17.53
N GLU A 160 33.18 -33.97 16.25
CA GLU A 160 31.83 -33.79 15.69
C GLU A 160 31.69 -34.59 14.37
N PRO A 161 31.44 -35.92 14.44
CA PRO A 161 31.35 -36.78 13.25
C PRO A 161 30.06 -36.57 12.43
N THR A 162 29.08 -35.86 12.98
CA THR A 162 27.77 -35.55 12.40
C THR A 162 27.74 -34.29 11.54
N PHE A 163 28.70 -33.39 11.69
CA PHE A 163 28.73 -32.11 10.97
C PHE A 163 29.41 -32.27 9.60
N TRP A 164 28.69 -31.96 8.52
CA TRP A 164 29.12 -32.18 7.14
C TRP A 164 30.48 -31.53 6.78
N LEU A 165 30.78 -30.39 7.38
CA LEU A 165 32.01 -29.63 7.13
C LEU A 165 33.25 -30.33 7.70
N GLY A 166 33.13 -31.13 8.75
CA GLY A 166 34.21 -31.92 9.34
C GLY A 166 34.92 -32.82 8.30
N PRO A 167 34.22 -33.83 7.73
CA PRO A 167 34.79 -34.66 6.67
C PRO A 167 35.10 -33.88 5.37
N ALA A 168 34.43 -32.76 5.09
CA ALA A 168 34.78 -31.90 3.95
C ALA A 168 36.18 -31.24 4.12
N THR A 169 36.50 -30.73 5.32
CA THR A 169 37.84 -30.18 5.62
C THR A 169 38.91 -31.26 5.64
N VAL A 170 38.61 -32.47 6.14
CA VAL A 170 39.52 -33.63 6.04
C VAL A 170 39.78 -34.00 4.57
N ALA A 171 38.77 -33.94 3.70
CA ALA A 171 38.96 -34.18 2.27
C ALA A 171 39.86 -33.12 1.63
N LEU A 172 39.65 -31.84 1.93
CA LEU A 172 40.48 -30.74 1.43
C LEU A 172 41.94 -30.83 1.92
N ALA A 173 42.16 -31.14 3.21
CA ALA A 173 43.49 -31.37 3.74
C ALA A 173 44.15 -32.61 3.13
N ALA A 174 43.42 -33.73 2.99
CA ALA A 174 43.94 -34.93 2.33
C ALA A 174 44.33 -34.68 0.87
N ARG A 175 43.64 -33.80 0.15
CA ARG A 175 43.99 -33.32 -1.19
C ARG A 175 45.34 -32.58 -1.18
N TYR A 176 45.52 -31.60 -0.29
CA TYR A 176 46.80 -30.89 -0.13
C TYR A 176 47.96 -31.79 0.31
N LEU A 177 47.66 -32.91 0.97
CA LEU A 177 48.63 -33.93 1.37
C LEU A 177 48.90 -35.00 0.29
N GLY A 178 48.20 -34.98 -0.85
CA GLY A 178 48.30 -36.01 -1.89
C GLY A 178 47.76 -37.39 -1.48
N ARG A 179 46.90 -37.47 -0.45
CA ARG A 179 46.36 -38.71 0.11
C ARG A 179 45.01 -39.07 -0.52
N GLU A 180 45.03 -39.43 -1.80
CA GLU A 180 43.83 -39.62 -2.65
C GLU A 180 42.78 -40.57 -2.04
N THR A 181 43.20 -41.69 -1.47
CA THR A 181 42.30 -42.69 -0.85
C THR A 181 41.61 -42.14 0.41
N GLN A 182 42.28 -41.29 1.18
CA GLN A 182 41.70 -40.61 2.33
C GLN A 182 40.74 -39.50 1.86
N MET A 183 41.14 -38.71 0.86
CA MET A 183 40.29 -37.66 0.27
C MET A 183 38.97 -38.24 -0.24
N HIS A 184 38.99 -39.32 -1.03
CA HIS A 184 37.78 -39.93 -1.56
C HIS A 184 36.84 -40.47 -0.47
N ARG A 185 37.38 -41.09 0.59
CA ARG A 185 36.59 -41.58 1.73
C ARG A 185 35.94 -40.43 2.50
N ALA A 186 36.72 -39.39 2.82
CA ALA A 186 36.23 -38.22 3.54
C ALA A 186 35.17 -37.45 2.71
N ARG A 187 35.40 -37.28 1.40
CA ARG A 187 34.41 -36.71 0.47
C ARG A 187 33.11 -37.52 0.41
N GLY A 188 33.21 -38.85 0.41
CA GLY A 188 32.04 -39.73 0.47
C GLY A 188 31.23 -39.57 1.76
N GLN A 189 31.90 -39.39 2.91
CA GLN A 189 31.24 -39.14 4.19
C GLN A 189 30.59 -37.75 4.23
N ALA A 190 31.24 -36.70 3.72
CA ALA A 190 30.66 -35.36 3.64
C ALA A 190 29.38 -35.36 2.78
N TYR A 191 29.44 -36.01 1.60
CA TYR A 191 28.30 -36.19 0.71
C TYR A 191 27.14 -36.97 1.35
N TYR A 192 27.43 -37.95 2.20
CA TYR A 192 26.41 -38.71 2.93
C TYR A 192 25.69 -37.87 4.00
N LEU A 193 26.37 -36.89 4.61
CA LEU A 193 25.79 -35.99 5.61
C LEU A 193 25.00 -34.85 4.97
N ASP A 194 25.59 -34.14 4.01
CA ASP A 194 24.89 -33.13 3.19
C ASP A 194 25.48 -33.12 1.77
N GLN A 195 24.74 -33.66 0.82
CA GLN A 195 25.11 -33.71 -0.60
C GLN A 195 25.26 -32.30 -1.20
N ALA A 196 24.32 -31.39 -0.93
CA ALA A 196 24.24 -30.10 -1.63
C ALA A 196 25.36 -29.18 -1.18
N ARG A 197 25.53 -29.00 0.14
CA ARG A 197 26.57 -28.16 0.72
C ARG A 197 27.97 -28.70 0.44
N SER A 198 28.16 -30.02 0.49
CA SER A 198 29.44 -30.64 0.14
C SER A 198 29.81 -30.41 -1.32
N ASN A 199 28.89 -30.63 -2.27
CA ASN A 199 29.14 -30.37 -3.69
C ASN A 199 29.49 -28.90 -3.94
N LEU A 200 28.76 -27.97 -3.31
CA LEU A 200 29.04 -26.54 -3.45
C LEU A 200 30.40 -26.16 -2.87
N PHE A 201 30.75 -26.68 -1.68
CA PHE A 201 32.06 -26.46 -1.06
C PHE A 201 33.19 -26.93 -1.98
N PHE A 202 33.09 -28.12 -2.59
CA PHE A 202 34.10 -28.61 -3.54
C PHE A 202 34.15 -27.80 -4.85
N SER A 203 33.03 -27.25 -5.31
CA SER A 203 33.00 -26.37 -6.48
C SER A 203 33.73 -25.04 -6.23
N LEU A 204 33.38 -24.35 -5.14
CA LEU A 204 33.98 -23.07 -4.77
C LEU A 204 35.45 -23.21 -4.35
N THR A 205 35.83 -24.31 -3.68
CA THR A 205 37.24 -24.57 -3.35
C THR A 205 38.08 -24.92 -4.58
N SER A 206 37.60 -25.76 -5.51
CA SER A 206 38.32 -26.00 -6.78
C SER A 206 38.45 -24.72 -7.62
N THR A 207 37.43 -23.84 -7.62
CA THR A 207 37.50 -22.51 -8.25
C THR A 207 38.66 -21.69 -7.68
N ARG A 208 38.75 -21.60 -6.34
CA ARG A 208 39.82 -20.87 -5.64
C ARG A 208 41.21 -21.47 -5.84
N LEU A 209 41.29 -22.73 -6.27
CA LEU A 209 42.53 -23.42 -6.63
C LEU A 209 42.94 -23.25 -8.10
N GLY A 210 42.10 -22.62 -8.93
CA GLY A 210 42.31 -22.44 -10.38
C GLY A 210 41.80 -23.60 -11.24
N GLU A 211 41.12 -24.59 -10.66
CA GLU A 211 40.71 -25.82 -11.34
C GLU A 211 39.26 -25.71 -11.85
N GLN A 212 39.06 -24.96 -12.93
CA GLN A 212 37.73 -24.62 -13.46
C GLN A 212 36.92 -25.84 -13.96
N GLU A 213 37.55 -26.86 -14.56
CA GLU A 213 36.85 -28.09 -15.00
C GLU A 213 36.25 -28.86 -13.82
N ASP A 214 37.03 -28.99 -12.76
CA ASP A 214 36.64 -29.68 -11.53
C ASP A 214 35.55 -28.88 -10.81
N ALA A 215 35.70 -27.55 -10.74
CA ALA A 215 34.68 -26.65 -10.21
C ALA A 215 33.33 -26.78 -10.94
N ALA A 216 33.34 -26.87 -12.27
CA ALA A 216 32.15 -27.05 -13.10
C ALA A 216 31.50 -28.44 -12.90
N SER A 217 32.31 -29.49 -12.74
CA SER A 217 31.84 -30.85 -12.43
C SER A 217 31.13 -30.92 -11.06
N TRP A 218 31.66 -30.25 -10.03
CA TRP A 218 31.01 -30.13 -8.73
C TRP A 218 29.77 -29.23 -8.77
N MET A 219 29.78 -28.16 -9.57
CA MET A 219 28.63 -27.28 -9.78
C MET A 219 27.44 -28.03 -10.41
N ASP A 220 27.66 -28.85 -11.44
CA ASP A 220 26.58 -29.68 -12.02
C ASP A 220 25.95 -30.62 -10.98
N ARG A 221 26.76 -31.26 -10.13
CA ARG A 221 26.26 -32.12 -9.03
C ARG A 221 25.49 -31.33 -7.97
N TYR A 222 25.93 -30.11 -7.63
CA TYR A 222 25.20 -29.22 -6.72
C TYR A 222 23.84 -28.85 -7.31
N LEU A 223 23.80 -28.38 -8.57
CA LEU A 223 22.56 -28.07 -9.28
C LEU A 223 21.62 -29.29 -9.34
N GLN A 224 22.15 -30.49 -9.58
CA GLN A 224 21.34 -31.71 -9.57
C GLN A 224 20.75 -32.08 -8.20
N SER A 225 21.35 -31.61 -7.09
CA SER A 225 20.85 -31.82 -5.73
C SER A 225 19.87 -30.76 -5.23
N LEU A 226 19.71 -29.64 -5.94
CA LEU A 226 18.78 -28.57 -5.55
C LEU A 226 17.33 -28.87 -5.93
N ASP A 227 16.41 -28.43 -5.07
CA ASP A 227 14.98 -28.36 -5.38
C ASP A 227 14.60 -26.98 -5.95
N PRO A 228 14.15 -26.86 -7.21
CA PRO A 228 13.77 -25.58 -7.79
C PRO A 228 12.52 -24.93 -7.16
N TYR A 229 11.71 -25.67 -6.41
CA TYR A 229 10.56 -25.11 -5.69
C TYR A 229 10.97 -24.34 -4.42
N ALA A 230 12.18 -24.61 -3.90
CA ALA A 230 12.65 -24.13 -2.60
C ALA A 230 14.16 -23.83 -2.68
N LEU A 231 14.53 -22.81 -3.46
CA LEU A 231 15.91 -22.35 -3.54
C LEU A 231 16.28 -21.54 -2.30
N ASP A 232 17.46 -21.81 -1.76
CA ASP A 232 17.97 -21.19 -0.55
C ASP A 232 18.89 -20.00 -0.85
N GLU A 233 19.24 -19.26 0.19
CA GLU A 233 20.13 -18.09 0.09
C GLU A 233 21.52 -18.44 -0.49
N ASN A 234 22.02 -19.66 -0.26
CA ASN A 234 23.26 -20.14 -0.89
C ASN A 234 23.16 -20.04 -2.42
N PHE A 235 22.02 -20.42 -3.01
CA PHE A 235 21.82 -20.31 -4.45
C PHE A 235 21.93 -18.86 -4.93
N HIS A 236 21.50 -17.86 -4.15
CA HIS A 236 21.63 -16.44 -4.52
C HIS A 236 23.11 -16.02 -4.63
N VAL A 237 23.91 -16.24 -3.59
CA VAL A 237 25.33 -15.83 -3.57
C VAL A 237 26.16 -16.60 -4.61
N VAL A 238 25.80 -17.85 -4.87
CA VAL A 238 26.41 -18.67 -5.93
C VAL A 238 26.01 -18.21 -7.32
N LEU A 239 24.78 -17.71 -7.51
CA LEU A 239 24.32 -17.18 -8.80
C LEU A 239 25.17 -15.98 -9.24
N ASP A 240 25.52 -15.09 -8.30
CA ASP A 240 26.45 -13.98 -8.53
C ASP A 240 27.85 -14.49 -8.93
N ALA A 241 28.41 -15.43 -8.18
CA ALA A 241 29.73 -15.99 -8.47
C ALA A 241 29.81 -16.66 -9.86
N VAL A 242 28.74 -17.35 -10.25
CA VAL A 242 28.62 -17.99 -11.57
C VAL A 242 28.39 -16.97 -12.69
N ALA A 243 27.57 -15.94 -12.45
CA ALA A 243 27.28 -14.92 -13.46
C ALA A 243 28.48 -14.01 -13.74
N SER A 244 29.21 -13.61 -12.69
CA SER A 244 30.50 -12.91 -12.79
C SER A 244 31.63 -13.78 -13.37
N SER A 245 31.33 -15.03 -13.77
CA SER A 245 32.23 -16.00 -14.40
C SER A 245 33.42 -16.44 -13.54
N GLU A 246 33.38 -16.22 -12.23
CA GLU A 246 34.48 -16.61 -11.33
C GLU A 246 34.69 -18.13 -11.31
N LEU A 247 33.63 -18.92 -11.51
CA LEU A 247 33.69 -20.39 -11.61
C LEU A 247 34.01 -20.91 -13.03
N GLY A 248 34.33 -20.02 -13.98
CA GLY A 248 34.64 -20.36 -15.36
C GLY A 248 33.41 -20.58 -16.26
N ALA A 249 33.64 -20.51 -17.58
CA ALA A 249 32.59 -20.50 -18.59
C ALA A 249 31.73 -21.78 -18.63
N GLN A 250 32.29 -22.94 -18.25
CA GLN A 250 31.57 -24.21 -18.22
C GLN A 250 30.51 -24.23 -17.11
N ALA A 251 30.86 -23.77 -15.90
CA ALA A 251 29.92 -23.67 -14.78
C ALA A 251 28.76 -22.70 -15.10
N HIS A 252 29.05 -21.57 -15.76
CA HIS A 252 28.05 -20.63 -16.25
C HIS A 252 27.10 -21.27 -17.29
N ALA A 253 27.63 -22.02 -18.25
CA ALA A 253 26.81 -22.72 -19.26
C ALA A 253 25.89 -23.79 -18.62
N LEU A 254 26.42 -24.58 -17.70
CA LEU A 254 25.68 -25.62 -16.96
C LEU A 254 24.56 -25.03 -16.10
N THR A 255 24.84 -23.96 -15.37
CA THR A 255 23.85 -23.26 -14.52
C THR A 255 22.70 -22.70 -15.35
N ARG A 256 23.00 -22.06 -16.49
CA ARG A 256 21.98 -21.61 -17.45
C ARG A 256 21.14 -22.75 -18.02
N GLN A 257 21.75 -23.91 -18.30
CA GLN A 257 21.02 -25.09 -18.77
C GLN A 257 20.12 -25.67 -17.66
N ALA A 258 20.61 -25.72 -16.42
CA ALA A 258 19.86 -26.17 -15.26
C ALA A 258 18.62 -25.29 -15.01
N MET A 259 18.78 -23.96 -14.95
CA MET A 259 17.67 -23.03 -14.77
C MET A 259 16.60 -23.16 -15.87
N ARG A 260 17.00 -23.27 -17.14
CA ARG A 260 16.06 -23.49 -18.26
C ARG A 260 15.30 -24.80 -18.13
N ARG A 261 16.00 -25.88 -17.76
CA ARG A 261 15.38 -27.20 -17.48
C ARG A 261 14.41 -27.12 -16.32
N TRP A 262 14.74 -26.35 -15.27
CA TRP A 262 13.89 -26.18 -14.10
C TRP A 262 12.63 -25.39 -14.40
N VAL A 263 12.73 -24.23 -15.07
CA VAL A 263 11.56 -23.47 -15.55
C VAL A 263 10.61 -24.37 -16.36
N GLY A 264 11.14 -25.17 -17.29
CA GLY A 264 10.35 -26.13 -18.05
C GLY A 264 9.68 -27.23 -17.22
N ARG A 265 10.28 -27.66 -16.08
CA ARG A 265 9.63 -28.59 -15.14
C ARG A 265 8.54 -27.90 -14.31
N LEU A 266 8.81 -26.69 -13.84
CA LEU A 266 7.91 -25.92 -12.97
C LEU A 266 6.62 -25.51 -13.69
N ASP A 267 6.74 -25.05 -14.94
CA ASP A 267 5.60 -24.66 -15.78
C ASP A 267 4.69 -25.84 -16.18
N LEU A 268 5.18 -27.09 -16.08
CA LEU A 268 4.37 -28.30 -16.30
C LEU A 268 3.65 -28.79 -15.03
N ALA A 269 4.09 -28.37 -13.85
CA ALA A 269 3.66 -28.93 -12.57
C ALA A 269 2.64 -28.07 -11.80
N GLN A 270 2.52 -26.77 -12.13
CA GLN A 270 1.66 -25.83 -11.40
C GLN A 270 0.70 -25.06 -12.33
N THR A 271 -0.37 -24.52 -11.74
CA THR A 271 -1.41 -23.73 -12.44
C THR A 271 -0.93 -22.32 -12.82
N THR A 272 -0.11 -21.69 -11.98
CA THR A 272 0.55 -20.42 -12.30
C THR A 272 1.87 -20.71 -12.98
N THR A 273 2.04 -20.28 -14.23
CA THR A 273 3.29 -20.39 -15.00
C THR A 273 4.16 -19.14 -14.85
N LEU A 274 5.44 -19.25 -15.22
CA LEU A 274 6.35 -18.10 -15.35
C LEU A 274 5.76 -17.03 -16.29
N THR A 275 5.08 -17.45 -17.37
CA THR A 275 4.39 -16.53 -18.28
C THR A 275 3.35 -15.67 -17.57
N ASN A 276 2.57 -16.26 -16.64
CA ASN A 276 1.53 -15.54 -15.90
C ASN A 276 2.13 -14.53 -14.91
N GLN A 277 3.23 -14.89 -14.22
CA GLN A 277 3.95 -13.95 -13.35
C GLN A 277 4.54 -12.77 -14.15
N VAL A 278 5.21 -13.04 -15.28
CA VAL A 278 5.75 -11.99 -16.15
C VAL A 278 4.65 -11.08 -16.71
N LEU A 279 3.51 -11.66 -17.12
CA LEU A 279 2.33 -10.88 -17.53
C LEU A 279 1.85 -9.95 -16.39
N GLN A 280 1.74 -10.46 -15.16
CA GLN A 280 1.30 -9.65 -14.02
C GLN A 280 2.20 -8.44 -13.79
N HIS A 281 3.51 -8.63 -13.64
CA HIS A 281 4.44 -7.53 -13.36
C HIS A 281 4.58 -6.55 -14.53
N MET A 282 4.50 -7.02 -15.78
CA MET A 282 4.40 -6.12 -16.93
C MET A 282 3.09 -5.30 -16.91
N GLY A 283 2.00 -5.87 -16.40
CA GLY A 283 0.75 -5.16 -16.13
C GLY A 283 0.90 -4.06 -15.07
N GLU A 284 1.54 -4.37 -13.95
CA GLU A 284 1.82 -3.44 -12.84
C GLU A 284 2.65 -2.22 -13.31
N LEU A 285 3.60 -2.41 -14.24
CA LEU A 285 4.31 -1.30 -14.88
C LEU A 285 3.38 -0.37 -15.69
N GLY A 286 2.32 -0.92 -16.30
CA GLY A 286 1.31 -0.15 -17.03
C GLY A 286 0.37 0.64 -16.12
N GLU A 287 0.05 0.15 -14.93
CA GLU A 287 -0.85 0.86 -14.00
C GLU A 287 -0.28 2.18 -13.48
N ASN A 288 1.05 2.33 -13.52
CA ASN A 288 1.80 3.52 -13.12
C ASN A 288 1.81 4.63 -14.17
N LEU A 289 1.18 4.43 -15.34
CA LEU A 289 1.08 5.45 -16.39
C LEU A 289 0.20 6.64 -15.94
N PRO A 290 0.49 7.88 -16.39
CA PRO A 290 -0.20 9.10 -15.93
C PRO A 290 -1.64 9.21 -16.45
N LYS A 291 -2.59 8.66 -15.69
CA LYS A 291 -4.04 8.53 -15.99
C LYS A 291 -4.79 9.85 -16.30
N GLN A 292 -4.16 11.02 -16.15
CA GLN A 292 -4.79 12.33 -16.38
C GLN A 292 -4.58 12.93 -17.79
N GLN A 293 -3.70 12.36 -18.62
CA GLN A 293 -3.29 12.99 -19.89
C GLN A 293 -4.44 13.21 -20.90
N PHE A 294 -5.47 12.35 -20.92
CA PHE A 294 -6.55 12.36 -21.92
C PHE A 294 -7.94 12.74 -21.35
N ARG A 295 -7.97 13.60 -20.31
CA ARG A 295 -9.19 13.95 -19.55
C ARG A 295 -10.31 14.65 -20.35
N GLU A 296 -10.01 15.33 -21.45
CA GLU A 296 -11.05 15.98 -22.27
C GLU A 296 -11.61 15.01 -23.32
N LEU A 297 -10.76 14.13 -23.87
CA LEU A 297 -11.20 13.03 -24.72
C LEU A 297 -12.15 12.07 -23.96
N SER A 298 -11.82 11.72 -22.71
CA SER A 298 -12.67 10.84 -21.88
C SER A 298 -14.06 11.39 -21.56
N ARG A 299 -14.25 12.72 -21.61
CA ARG A 299 -15.55 13.39 -21.42
C ARG A 299 -16.42 13.39 -22.67
N VAL A 300 -15.82 13.20 -23.85
CA VAL A 300 -16.48 13.35 -25.15
C VAL A 300 -16.64 11.98 -25.85
N CYS A 301 -15.89 10.94 -25.47
CA CYS A 301 -16.11 9.59 -25.99
C CYS A 301 -17.38 8.95 -25.38
N ALA A 302 -18.26 8.42 -26.23
CA ALA A 302 -19.48 7.76 -25.79
C ALA A 302 -19.22 6.31 -25.34
N GLY A 303 -19.55 5.99 -24.08
CA GLY A 303 -19.74 4.62 -23.57
C GLY A 303 -18.49 3.75 -23.37
N ASN A 304 -17.57 3.72 -24.35
CA ASN A 304 -16.51 2.71 -24.45
C ASN A 304 -15.12 3.27 -24.09
N TRP A 305 -15.05 4.37 -23.32
CA TRP A 305 -13.78 5.00 -22.97
C TRP A 305 -12.87 4.08 -22.14
N ASP A 306 -13.43 3.27 -21.24
CA ASP A 306 -12.65 2.35 -20.41
C ASP A 306 -11.95 1.27 -21.24
N ASP A 307 -12.60 0.76 -22.29
CA ASP A 307 -12.02 -0.21 -23.24
C ASP A 307 -10.89 0.44 -24.07
N PHE A 308 -11.09 1.67 -24.54
CA PHE A 308 -10.03 2.40 -25.28
C PHE A 308 -8.84 2.73 -24.38
N ARG A 309 -9.08 3.16 -23.14
CA ARG A 309 -8.02 3.38 -22.15
C ARG A 309 -7.26 2.09 -21.90
N GLN A 310 -7.95 0.97 -21.67
CA GLN A 310 -7.32 -0.34 -21.45
C GLN A 310 -6.53 -0.81 -22.69
N GLY A 311 -7.06 -0.60 -23.90
CA GLY A 311 -6.37 -0.91 -25.15
C GLY A 311 -5.07 -0.12 -25.33
N TRP A 312 -5.09 1.18 -25.00
CA TRP A 312 -3.90 2.03 -24.99
C TRP A 312 -2.91 1.66 -23.88
N GLU A 313 -3.37 1.46 -22.63
CA GLU A 313 -2.54 0.97 -21.51
C GLU A 313 -1.80 -0.32 -21.90
N TRP A 314 -2.50 -1.26 -22.55
CA TRP A 314 -1.90 -2.50 -23.07
C TRP A 314 -0.94 -2.29 -24.25
N ALA A 315 -1.09 -1.24 -25.05
CA ALA A 315 -0.11 -0.90 -26.09
C ALA A 315 1.19 -0.36 -25.49
N THR A 316 1.11 0.42 -24.41
CA THR A 316 2.26 1.09 -23.78
C THR A 316 3.04 0.18 -22.81
N ILE A 317 2.46 -0.91 -22.31
CA ILE A 317 3.15 -1.88 -21.42
C ILE A 317 4.53 -2.35 -21.95
N PRO A 318 4.68 -2.79 -23.22
CA PRO A 318 5.99 -3.15 -23.79
C PRO A 318 7.03 -2.02 -23.75
N GLU A 319 6.60 -0.78 -23.97
CA GLU A 319 7.45 0.41 -23.94
C GLU A 319 7.84 0.80 -22.50
N ALA A 320 6.88 0.75 -21.58
CA ALA A 320 7.13 0.91 -20.14
C ALA A 320 8.09 -0.17 -19.61
N THR A 321 7.98 -1.40 -20.11
CA THR A 321 8.90 -2.50 -19.81
C THR A 321 10.31 -2.21 -20.35
N LEU A 322 10.44 -1.70 -21.57
CA LEU A 322 11.74 -1.26 -22.12
C LEU A 322 12.36 -0.12 -21.29
N ALA A 323 11.55 0.85 -20.85
CA ALA A 323 12.00 1.95 -20.00
C ALA A 323 12.44 1.46 -18.60
N HIS A 324 11.75 0.47 -18.03
CA HIS A 324 12.17 -0.21 -16.80
C HIS A 324 13.51 -0.94 -16.99
N LEU A 325 13.63 -1.76 -18.04
CA LEU A 325 14.85 -2.54 -18.32
C LEU A 325 16.07 -1.63 -18.53
N ARG A 326 15.92 -0.51 -19.24
CA ARG A 326 17.00 0.50 -19.40
C ARG A 326 17.42 1.15 -18.09
N ARG A 327 16.54 1.22 -17.09
CA ARG A 327 16.84 1.77 -15.75
C ARG A 327 17.46 0.71 -14.83
N ALA A 328 16.98 -0.53 -14.91
CA ALA A 328 17.42 -1.64 -14.07
C ALA A 328 18.78 -2.24 -14.49
N PHE A 329 19.19 -1.98 -15.73
CA PHE A 329 20.44 -2.44 -16.36
C PHE A 329 21.07 -1.27 -17.13
N PRO A 330 21.73 -0.32 -16.45
CA PRO A 330 22.35 0.85 -17.09
C PRO A 330 23.54 0.45 -17.98
N GLY A 331 24.25 -0.63 -17.64
CA GLY A 331 25.39 -1.13 -18.43
C GLY A 331 26.68 -0.31 -18.26
N ASP A 332 26.81 0.45 -17.18
CA ASP A 332 28.06 1.15 -16.84
C ASP A 332 29.11 0.16 -16.33
N ASP A 333 30.24 0.05 -17.04
CA ASP A 333 31.33 -0.92 -16.84
C ASP A 333 32.20 -0.66 -15.58
N ASP A 334 31.66 0.02 -14.57
CA ASP A 334 32.42 0.54 -13.43
C ASP A 334 32.74 -0.58 -12.42
N LYS A 335 33.84 -1.28 -12.69
CA LYS A 335 34.46 -2.34 -11.88
C LYS A 335 33.47 -3.39 -11.36
N ARG A 336 33.27 -4.46 -12.16
CA ARG A 336 32.68 -5.72 -11.65
C ARG A 336 33.28 -6.06 -10.28
N PRO A 337 32.48 -6.12 -9.20
CA PRO A 337 32.97 -6.66 -7.94
C PRO A 337 33.44 -8.09 -8.18
N GLY A 338 34.63 -8.40 -7.69
CA GLY A 338 35.22 -9.73 -7.75
C GLY A 338 35.38 -10.28 -6.35
N GLY A 339 35.34 -11.61 -6.22
CA GLY A 339 35.35 -12.31 -4.95
C GLY A 339 33.97 -12.83 -4.53
N HIS A 340 32.98 -12.83 -5.42
CA HIS A 340 31.68 -13.44 -5.14
C HIS A 340 31.80 -14.93 -4.79
N ALA A 341 32.71 -15.67 -5.42
CA ALA A 341 33.00 -17.06 -5.09
C ALA A 341 33.65 -17.22 -3.70
N ALA A 342 34.44 -16.24 -3.26
CA ALA A 342 34.98 -16.21 -1.90
C ALA A 342 33.87 -15.89 -0.89
N THR A 343 33.05 -14.87 -1.14
CA THR A 343 31.90 -14.52 -0.30
C THR A 343 30.89 -15.66 -0.21
N ALA A 344 30.59 -16.37 -1.31
CA ALA A 344 29.73 -17.55 -1.32
C ALA A 344 30.30 -18.70 -0.48
N LEU A 345 31.62 -18.87 -0.47
CA LEU A 345 32.29 -19.92 0.29
C LEU A 345 32.36 -19.60 1.78
N ASP A 346 32.67 -18.35 2.12
CA ASP A 346 32.71 -17.85 3.49
C ASP A 346 31.28 -17.92 4.09
N ALA A 347 30.25 -17.47 3.35
CA ALA A 347 28.84 -17.59 3.74
C ALA A 347 28.39 -19.06 3.88
N LEU A 348 28.85 -19.97 3.01
CA LEU A 348 28.57 -21.40 3.12
C LEU A 348 29.18 -22.04 4.38
N ILE A 349 30.37 -21.60 4.79
CA ILE A 349 31.06 -22.08 6.00
C ILE A 349 30.36 -21.54 7.26
N ASP A 350 30.05 -20.25 7.29
CA ASP A 350 29.45 -19.59 8.45
C ASP A 350 27.96 -19.91 8.63
N ARG A 351 27.29 -20.44 7.60
CA ARG A 351 25.88 -20.81 7.68
C ARG A 351 25.60 -21.85 8.76
N HIS A 352 24.53 -21.61 9.50
CA HIS A 352 24.03 -22.48 10.55
C HIS A 352 23.32 -23.73 10.01
N ASP A 353 23.47 -24.85 10.72
CA ASP A 353 22.71 -26.08 10.51
C ASP A 353 21.27 -25.91 11.03
N ALA A 354 20.38 -26.88 10.79
CA ALA A 354 18.96 -26.73 11.13
C ALA A 354 18.71 -26.63 12.66
N ASP A 355 19.53 -27.29 13.47
CA ASP A 355 19.50 -27.26 14.93
C ASP A 355 20.04 -25.95 15.50
N GLU A 356 21.15 -25.44 14.95
CA GLU A 356 21.67 -24.10 15.22
C GLU A 356 20.65 -23.02 14.81
N THR A 357 20.10 -23.08 13.59
CA THR A 357 19.15 -22.09 13.05
C THR A 357 17.90 -21.98 13.93
N ALA A 358 17.41 -23.09 14.49
CA ALA A 358 16.28 -23.08 15.41
C ALA A 358 16.56 -22.28 16.70
N ILE A 359 17.76 -22.42 17.26
CA ILE A 359 18.17 -21.70 18.50
C ILE A 359 18.51 -20.25 18.19
N ALA A 360 19.24 -19.99 17.10
CA ALA A 360 19.55 -18.63 16.64
C ALA A 360 18.27 -17.82 16.35
N SER A 361 17.27 -18.42 15.70
CA SER A 361 15.96 -17.81 15.48
C SER A 361 15.24 -17.49 16.80
N ARG A 362 15.26 -18.42 17.77
CA ARG A 362 14.71 -18.17 19.12
C ARG A 362 15.45 -17.05 19.85
N MET A 363 16.78 -17.00 19.77
CA MET A 363 17.59 -15.92 20.35
C MET A 363 17.23 -14.58 19.69
N ARG A 364 17.15 -14.50 18.35
CA ARG A 364 16.74 -13.28 17.63
C ARG A 364 15.34 -12.81 18.01
N TYR A 365 14.39 -13.72 18.25
CA TYR A 365 13.07 -13.36 18.77
C TYR A 365 13.16 -12.70 20.17
N LEU A 366 13.96 -13.26 21.08
CA LEU A 366 14.12 -12.72 22.43
C LEU A 366 14.86 -11.38 22.42
N GLU A 367 15.86 -11.21 21.55
CA GLU A 367 16.50 -9.92 21.28
C GLU A 367 15.45 -8.88 20.84
N LEU A 368 14.58 -9.21 19.88
CA LEU A 368 13.50 -8.32 19.45
C LEU A 368 12.52 -7.97 20.59
N VAL A 369 12.21 -8.90 21.49
CA VAL A 369 11.39 -8.61 22.68
C VAL A 369 12.11 -7.60 23.60
N VAL A 370 13.43 -7.67 23.73
CA VAL A 370 14.22 -6.70 24.51
C VAL A 370 14.35 -5.35 23.78
N GLU A 371 14.59 -5.35 22.46
CA GLU A 371 14.66 -4.16 21.59
C GLU A 371 13.33 -3.38 21.62
N HIS A 372 12.19 -4.06 21.57
CA HIS A 372 10.84 -3.48 21.69
C HIS A 372 10.39 -3.24 23.14
N GLY A 373 11.29 -3.33 24.14
CA GLY A 373 11.01 -2.98 25.52
C GLY A 373 9.94 -3.86 26.19
N GLY A 374 9.84 -5.14 25.82
CA GLY A 374 8.86 -6.08 26.33
C GLY A 374 7.57 -6.19 25.51
N ASP A 375 7.42 -5.43 24.42
CA ASP A 375 6.26 -5.55 23.53
C ASP A 375 6.36 -6.79 22.62
N GLU A 376 5.83 -7.92 23.12
CA GLU A 376 5.79 -9.18 22.36
C GLU A 376 4.99 -9.06 21.05
N GLY A 377 4.01 -8.15 20.96
CA GLY A 377 3.20 -7.98 19.75
C GLY A 377 4.04 -7.45 18.60
N ALA A 378 4.75 -6.34 18.85
CA ALA A 378 5.70 -5.76 17.90
C ALA A 378 6.82 -6.74 17.55
N ALA A 379 7.44 -7.37 18.56
CA ALA A 379 8.54 -8.31 18.36
C ALA A 379 8.14 -9.55 17.53
N ARG A 380 6.95 -10.11 17.74
CA ARG A 380 6.42 -11.22 16.92
C ARG A 380 6.18 -10.80 15.48
N GLN A 381 5.65 -9.59 15.26
CA GLN A 381 5.39 -9.10 13.91
C GLN A 381 6.71 -8.91 13.14
N GLU A 382 7.67 -8.22 13.72
CA GLU A 382 9.00 -7.99 13.12
C GLU A 382 9.73 -9.33 12.87
N HIS A 383 9.74 -10.23 13.85
CA HIS A 383 10.33 -11.56 13.69
C HIS A 383 9.66 -12.39 12.58
N SER A 384 8.32 -12.27 12.42
CA SER A 384 7.59 -12.96 11.35
C SER A 384 7.93 -12.43 9.96
N ILE A 385 8.23 -11.14 9.83
CA ILE A 385 8.68 -10.51 8.58
C ILE A 385 10.09 -11.00 8.24
N GLN A 386 11.01 -10.99 9.21
CA GLN A 386 12.38 -11.52 9.04
C GLN A 386 12.37 -13.01 8.65
N GLN A 387 11.56 -13.83 9.33
CA GLN A 387 11.38 -15.25 8.95
C GLN A 387 10.76 -15.41 7.56
N ALA A 388 9.83 -14.55 7.15
CA ALA A 388 9.21 -14.62 5.82
C ALA A 388 10.20 -14.28 4.71
N ALA A 389 11.09 -13.30 4.93
CA ALA A 389 12.16 -12.93 4.01
C ALA A 389 13.22 -14.03 3.85
N ALA A 390 13.54 -14.75 4.93
CA ALA A 390 14.51 -15.85 4.95
C ALA A 390 13.96 -17.20 4.40
N ARG A 391 12.71 -17.26 3.92
CA ARG A 391 12.15 -18.51 3.38
C ARG A 391 12.73 -18.84 2.01
N PRO A 392 12.95 -20.13 1.70
CA PRO A 392 13.29 -20.56 0.35
C PRO A 392 12.26 -20.08 -0.68
N VAL A 393 12.75 -19.64 -1.84
CA VAL A 393 11.93 -19.02 -2.90
C VAL A 393 11.86 -19.95 -4.11
N ASP A 394 10.69 -20.03 -4.77
CA ASP A 394 10.55 -20.69 -6.07
C ASP A 394 11.41 -19.98 -7.11
N LEU A 395 12.18 -20.73 -7.90
CA LEU A 395 13.00 -20.23 -9.00
C LEU A 395 12.28 -19.20 -9.87
N ARG A 396 10.99 -19.40 -10.17
CA ARG A 396 10.25 -18.47 -11.05
C ARG A 396 10.06 -17.11 -10.39
N THR A 397 9.69 -17.09 -9.11
CA THR A 397 9.59 -15.87 -8.30
C THR A 397 10.96 -15.18 -8.16
N LEU A 398 12.04 -15.94 -7.92
CA LEU A 398 13.41 -15.42 -7.89
C LEU A 398 13.77 -14.74 -9.23
N LEU A 399 13.58 -15.44 -10.35
CA LEU A 399 13.92 -14.96 -11.69
C LEU A 399 13.11 -13.71 -12.09
N VAL A 400 11.84 -13.65 -11.69
CA VAL A 400 10.94 -12.51 -11.96
C VAL A 400 11.31 -11.32 -11.09
N ASN A 401 11.48 -11.51 -9.78
CA ASN A 401 11.87 -10.44 -8.85
C ASN A 401 13.25 -9.86 -9.22
N ALA A 402 14.22 -10.69 -9.60
CA ALA A 402 15.54 -10.25 -10.07
C ALA A 402 15.48 -9.28 -11.28
N VAL A 403 14.40 -9.30 -12.06
CA VAL A 403 14.19 -8.42 -13.23
C VAL A 403 13.30 -7.21 -12.90
N PHE A 404 12.18 -7.44 -12.21
CA PHE A 404 11.15 -6.42 -12.00
C PHE A 404 11.25 -5.70 -10.65
N VAL A 405 11.74 -6.38 -9.60
CA VAL A 405 11.82 -5.88 -8.22
C VAL A 405 13.22 -6.16 -7.63
N PRO A 406 14.28 -5.48 -8.12
CA PRO A 406 15.66 -5.79 -7.74
C PRO A 406 15.94 -5.54 -6.24
N GLU A 407 15.16 -4.70 -5.57
CA GLU A 407 15.26 -4.46 -4.11
C GLU A 407 14.82 -5.67 -3.27
N ALA A 408 14.03 -6.59 -3.83
CA ALA A 408 13.51 -7.76 -3.12
C ALA A 408 14.46 -8.97 -3.13
N VAL A 409 15.52 -8.96 -3.94
CA VAL A 409 16.48 -10.08 -4.04
C VAL A 409 17.90 -9.52 -4.13
N PRO A 410 18.80 -9.83 -3.17
CA PRO A 410 20.16 -9.32 -3.16
C PRO A 410 21.03 -10.05 -4.20
N LEU A 411 20.91 -9.65 -5.46
CA LEU A 411 21.69 -10.17 -6.59
C LEU A 411 22.41 -9.04 -7.33
N GLY A 412 23.68 -9.29 -7.69
CA GLY A 412 24.48 -8.45 -8.55
C GLY A 412 23.89 -8.29 -9.96
N GLU A 413 24.33 -7.26 -10.68
CA GLU A 413 23.82 -6.97 -12.03
C GLU A 413 24.00 -8.14 -13.01
N GLU A 414 25.14 -8.83 -12.96
CA GLU A 414 25.43 -9.98 -13.83
C GLU A 414 24.44 -11.14 -13.59
N ALA A 415 24.12 -11.46 -12.33
CA ALA A 415 23.13 -12.51 -12.02
C ALA A 415 21.71 -12.09 -12.42
N ARG A 416 21.36 -10.81 -12.23
CA ARG A 416 20.09 -10.24 -12.73
C ARG A 416 20.02 -10.26 -14.26
N LEU A 417 21.12 -10.07 -14.98
CA LEU A 417 21.21 -10.22 -16.44
C LEU A 417 21.05 -11.70 -16.87
N MET A 418 21.66 -12.64 -16.15
CA MET A 418 21.49 -14.08 -16.40
C MET A 418 20.04 -14.54 -16.13
N ALA A 419 19.40 -13.99 -15.09
CA ALA A 419 17.98 -14.19 -14.82
C ALA A 419 17.10 -13.61 -15.94
N LEU A 420 17.34 -12.35 -16.33
CA LEU A 420 16.66 -11.69 -17.46
C LEU A 420 16.77 -12.52 -18.74
N ARG A 421 17.94 -13.06 -19.05
CA ARG A 421 18.15 -13.91 -20.23
C ARG A 421 17.38 -15.23 -20.19
N THR A 422 17.05 -15.73 -18.99
CA THR A 422 16.22 -16.92 -18.79
C THR A 422 14.74 -16.58 -18.93
N VAL A 423 14.29 -15.42 -18.44
CA VAL A 423 12.91 -14.93 -18.51
C VAL A 423 12.57 -14.29 -19.89
N TRP A 424 13.57 -13.85 -20.66
CA TRP A 424 13.40 -13.12 -21.92
C TRP A 424 12.38 -13.68 -22.92
N PRO A 425 12.31 -15.02 -23.19
CA PRO A 425 11.28 -15.57 -24.07
C PRO A 425 9.86 -15.30 -23.59
N GLN A 426 9.65 -15.25 -22.27
CA GLN A 426 8.36 -14.96 -21.64
C GLN A 426 8.03 -13.47 -21.72
N ILE A 427 9.02 -12.57 -21.60
CA ILE A 427 8.82 -11.12 -21.81
C ILE A 427 8.38 -10.85 -23.26
N LEU A 428 9.01 -11.49 -24.25
CA LEU A 428 8.58 -11.38 -25.65
C LEU A 428 7.17 -11.95 -25.88
N LEU A 429 6.82 -13.08 -25.25
CA LEU A 429 5.49 -13.69 -25.35
C LEU A 429 4.42 -12.81 -24.68
N ALA A 430 4.71 -12.25 -23.52
CA ALA A 430 3.86 -11.32 -22.78
C ALA A 430 3.65 -10.04 -23.59
N SER A 431 4.71 -9.43 -24.13
CA SER A 431 4.63 -8.29 -25.06
C SER A 431 3.69 -8.60 -26.23
N LYS A 432 3.86 -9.74 -26.91
CA LYS A 432 2.97 -10.16 -28.02
C LYS A 432 1.52 -10.35 -27.59
N THR A 433 1.30 -10.86 -26.38
CA THR A 433 -0.04 -11.02 -25.82
C THR A 433 -0.70 -9.66 -25.56
N TYR A 434 0.03 -8.70 -24.98
CA TYR A 434 -0.45 -7.34 -24.79
C TYR A 434 -0.72 -6.61 -26.12
N THR A 435 0.23 -6.61 -27.06
CA THR A 435 0.04 -6.04 -28.41
C THR A 435 -1.16 -6.67 -29.13
N LYS A 436 -1.36 -8.00 -29.03
CA LYS A 436 -2.52 -8.68 -29.63
C LYS A 436 -3.84 -8.29 -28.96
N ARG A 437 -3.89 -8.23 -27.62
CA ARG A 437 -5.08 -7.80 -26.86
C ARG A 437 -5.43 -6.35 -27.16
N SER A 438 -4.43 -5.48 -27.20
CA SER A 438 -4.57 -4.06 -27.57
C SER A 438 -5.11 -3.88 -28.99
N ARG A 439 -4.56 -4.58 -29.99
CA ARG A 439 -5.07 -4.55 -31.38
C ARG A 439 -6.51 -5.03 -31.51
N ALA A 440 -6.99 -5.91 -30.63
CA ALA A 440 -8.39 -6.34 -30.62
C ALA A 440 -9.37 -5.28 -30.08
N LEU A 441 -8.88 -4.29 -29.31
CA LEU A 441 -9.66 -3.17 -28.77
C LEU A 441 -9.53 -1.88 -29.61
N LEU A 442 -8.71 -1.86 -30.66
CA LEU A 442 -8.54 -0.69 -31.54
C LEU A 442 -9.71 -0.60 -32.53
N PRO A 443 -10.63 0.38 -32.40
CA PRO A 443 -11.77 0.49 -33.31
C PRO A 443 -11.35 1.19 -34.61
N THR A 444 -12.08 1.01 -35.71
CA THR A 444 -11.88 1.82 -36.93
C THR A 444 -12.49 3.22 -36.80
N GLN A 445 -13.50 3.41 -35.93
CA GLN A 445 -14.19 4.66 -35.69
C GLN A 445 -14.56 4.81 -34.21
N VAL A 446 -14.52 6.05 -33.69
CA VAL A 446 -14.93 6.43 -32.33
C VAL A 446 -16.13 7.38 -32.42
N GLU A 447 -17.20 7.10 -31.68
CA GLU A 447 -18.29 8.07 -31.52
C GLU A 447 -17.93 9.14 -30.49
N LEU A 448 -17.77 10.38 -30.96
CA LEU A 448 -17.74 11.55 -30.10
C LEU A 448 -19.17 12.00 -29.81
N ALA A 449 -19.54 12.03 -28.54
CA ALA A 449 -20.81 12.54 -28.05
C ALA A 449 -20.61 13.77 -27.15
N TYR A 450 -21.36 14.83 -27.42
CA TYR A 450 -21.48 15.99 -26.53
C TYR A 450 -22.96 16.35 -26.41
N GLU A 451 -23.54 16.03 -25.25
CA GLU A 451 -24.99 16.14 -24.98
C GLU A 451 -25.85 15.35 -25.99
N GLU A 452 -26.47 16.04 -26.95
CA GLU A 452 -27.29 15.44 -28.03
C GLU A 452 -26.53 15.29 -29.36
N TRP A 453 -25.37 15.96 -29.51
CA TRP A 453 -24.53 15.83 -30.70
C TRP A 453 -23.75 14.52 -30.63
N ARG A 454 -23.83 13.71 -31.70
CA ARG A 454 -23.05 12.47 -31.87
C ARG A 454 -22.48 12.42 -33.27
N ARG A 455 -21.17 12.20 -33.40
CA ARG A 455 -20.50 11.99 -34.70
C ARG A 455 -19.47 10.86 -34.61
N PRO A 456 -19.50 9.87 -35.52
CA PRO A 456 -18.40 8.94 -35.69
C PRO A 456 -17.21 9.68 -36.31
N VAL A 457 -16.02 9.45 -35.75
CA VAL A 457 -14.75 10.06 -36.13
C VAL A 457 -13.77 8.92 -36.36
N THR A 458 -13.01 8.94 -37.46
CA THR A 458 -12.04 7.86 -37.73
C THR A 458 -10.98 7.78 -36.63
N THR A 459 -10.47 6.58 -36.38
CA THR A 459 -9.39 6.33 -35.41
C THR A 459 -8.00 6.58 -36.00
N ASP A 460 -7.89 6.59 -37.32
CA ASP A 460 -6.64 6.81 -38.04
C ASP A 460 -5.98 8.17 -37.65
N PRO A 461 -4.71 8.17 -37.19
CA PRO A 461 -3.98 9.39 -36.88
C PRO A 461 -3.58 10.19 -38.13
N ASP A 462 -3.34 9.54 -39.28
CA ASP A 462 -2.86 10.19 -40.51
C ASP A 462 -3.99 10.86 -41.31
N THR A 463 -5.25 10.40 -41.13
CA THR A 463 -6.41 11.08 -41.70
C THR A 463 -6.65 12.43 -41.03
N HIS A 464 -6.28 13.52 -41.72
CA HIS A 464 -6.55 14.88 -41.30
C HIS A 464 -8.07 15.18 -41.29
N ILE A 465 -8.66 15.20 -40.10
CA ILE A 465 -10.05 15.60 -39.90
C ILE A 465 -10.09 17.12 -39.69
N PRO A 466 -10.73 17.91 -40.57
CA PRO A 466 -10.88 19.34 -40.36
C PRO A 466 -11.76 19.58 -39.12
N ALA A 467 -11.18 20.17 -38.07
CA ALA A 467 -11.89 20.45 -36.82
C ALA A 467 -12.96 21.55 -36.99
N GLU A 468 -12.75 22.46 -37.93
CA GLU A 468 -13.57 23.64 -38.20
C GLU A 468 -15.06 23.33 -38.51
N PRO A 469 -15.41 22.42 -39.45
CA PRO A 469 -16.81 22.06 -39.70
C PRO A 469 -17.49 21.38 -38.50
N LEU A 470 -16.78 20.53 -37.74
CA LEU A 470 -17.32 19.88 -36.54
C LEU A 470 -17.58 20.89 -35.41
N ILE A 471 -16.66 21.84 -35.22
CA ILE A 471 -16.81 22.96 -34.27
C ILE A 471 -17.94 23.90 -34.70
N HIS A 472 -18.11 24.15 -36.01
CA HIS A 472 -19.19 24.96 -36.55
C HIS A 472 -20.56 24.28 -36.37
N GLU A 473 -20.66 22.97 -36.61
CA GLU A 473 -21.89 22.20 -36.39
C GLU A 473 -22.31 22.21 -34.91
N LEU A 474 -21.39 21.91 -33.99
CA LEU A 474 -21.67 21.94 -32.55
C LEU A 474 -22.08 23.35 -32.08
N ARG A 475 -21.44 24.40 -32.61
CA ARG A 475 -21.81 25.80 -32.32
C ARG A 475 -23.23 26.09 -32.80
N GLY A 476 -23.60 25.68 -34.01
CA GLY A 476 -24.95 25.85 -34.56
C GLY A 476 -26.02 25.24 -33.67
N LEU A 477 -25.85 23.99 -33.25
CA LEU A 477 -26.79 23.28 -32.37
C LEU A 477 -26.97 23.98 -31.02
N ILE A 478 -25.89 24.47 -30.41
CA ILE A 478 -25.95 25.19 -29.14
C ILE A 478 -26.59 26.58 -29.32
N GLU A 479 -26.32 27.27 -30.42
CA GLU A 479 -26.96 28.55 -30.74
C GLU A 479 -28.47 28.40 -30.97
N ASP A 480 -28.91 27.38 -31.70
CA ASP A 480 -30.34 27.12 -31.94
C ASP A 480 -31.08 26.71 -30.65
N ARG A 481 -30.47 25.87 -29.80
CA ARG A 481 -31.05 25.59 -28.48
C ARG A 481 -31.09 26.84 -27.59
N THR A 482 -30.08 27.71 -27.67
CA THR A 482 -30.06 28.99 -26.94
C THR A 482 -31.17 29.91 -27.44
N ARG A 483 -31.42 29.98 -28.76
CA ARG A 483 -32.54 30.73 -29.35
C ARG A 483 -33.89 30.22 -28.82
N HIS A 484 -34.14 28.91 -28.87
CA HIS A 484 -35.37 28.33 -28.32
C HIS A 484 -35.56 28.62 -26.81
N ARG A 485 -34.49 28.60 -26.01
CA ARG A 485 -34.54 28.99 -24.57
C ARG A 485 -34.77 30.49 -24.36
N VAL A 486 -34.32 31.35 -25.26
CA VAL A 486 -34.56 32.80 -25.20
C VAL A 486 -35.98 33.16 -25.68
N GLU A 487 -36.53 32.41 -26.63
CA GLU A 487 -37.89 32.57 -27.16
C GLU A 487 -38.99 32.07 -26.21
N SER A 488 -38.71 31.03 -25.41
CA SER A 488 -39.64 30.55 -24.38
C SER A 488 -39.81 31.57 -23.23
N VAL A 489 -38.84 32.47 -23.02
CA VAL A 489 -38.99 33.66 -22.16
C VAL A 489 -39.82 34.72 -22.87
N ARG A 490 -41.13 34.48 -22.97
CA ARG A 490 -42.11 35.45 -23.47
C ARG A 490 -42.44 36.49 -22.41
N PHE A 491 -42.68 37.73 -22.84
CA PHE A 491 -43.35 38.72 -22.00
C PHE A 491 -44.71 38.16 -21.60
N ASN A 492 -45.03 38.16 -20.30
CA ASN A 492 -46.38 37.83 -19.86
C ASN A 492 -47.26 39.07 -20.08
N VAL A 493 -47.65 39.29 -21.34
CA VAL A 493 -48.30 40.53 -21.83
C VAL A 493 -49.52 40.89 -20.99
N LEU A 494 -50.28 39.90 -20.53
CA LEU A 494 -51.42 40.09 -19.63
C LEU A 494 -51.04 40.84 -18.35
N ARG A 495 -49.93 40.48 -17.70
CA ARG A 495 -49.44 41.16 -16.47
C ARG A 495 -48.92 42.57 -16.72
N LEU A 496 -48.32 42.82 -17.89
CA LEU A 496 -47.86 44.14 -18.27
C LEU A 496 -49.06 45.07 -18.55
N VAL A 497 -50.06 44.57 -19.29
CA VAL A 497 -51.29 45.30 -19.61
C VAL A 497 -52.12 45.58 -18.36
N THR A 498 -52.28 44.63 -17.44
CA THR A 498 -52.99 44.89 -16.18
C THR A 498 -52.28 45.91 -15.30
N ALA A 499 -50.93 45.90 -15.24
CA ALA A 499 -50.17 46.89 -14.49
C ALA A 499 -50.28 48.30 -15.08
N VAL A 500 -50.20 48.43 -16.41
CA VAL A 500 -50.39 49.72 -17.11
C VAL A 500 -51.83 50.21 -16.95
N ALA A 501 -52.84 49.34 -17.05
CA ALA A 501 -54.22 49.71 -16.80
C ALA A 501 -54.44 50.21 -15.36
N LEU A 502 -53.88 49.53 -14.35
CA LEU A 502 -53.91 49.96 -12.95
C LEU A 502 -53.24 51.32 -12.75
N ALA A 503 -52.09 51.57 -13.39
CA ALA A 503 -51.42 52.87 -13.32
C ALA A 503 -52.26 53.98 -13.96
N VAL A 504 -52.86 53.75 -15.13
CA VAL A 504 -53.73 54.72 -15.81
C VAL A 504 -54.99 55.02 -14.99
N VAL A 505 -55.65 53.99 -14.44
CA VAL A 505 -56.81 54.15 -13.55
C VAL A 505 -56.45 54.89 -12.25
N GLY A 506 -55.26 54.64 -11.69
CA GLY A 506 -54.74 55.38 -10.54
C GLY A 506 -54.48 56.86 -10.86
N ILE A 507 -53.97 57.18 -12.05
CA ILE A 507 -53.71 58.56 -12.49
C ILE A 507 -55.03 59.32 -12.74
N THR A 508 -56.02 58.70 -13.39
CA THR A 508 -57.31 59.36 -13.64
C THR A 508 -58.11 59.58 -12.35
N THR A 509 -58.11 58.61 -11.43
CA THR A 509 -58.75 58.78 -10.10
C THR A 509 -58.03 59.83 -9.25
N ALA A 510 -56.69 59.90 -9.27
CA ALA A 510 -55.93 60.95 -8.58
C ALA A 510 -56.21 62.37 -9.12
N PHE A 511 -56.69 62.51 -10.37
CA PHE A 511 -57.08 63.80 -10.95
C PHE A 511 -58.45 64.28 -10.47
N LEU A 512 -59.43 63.36 -10.34
CA LEU A 512 -60.80 63.70 -9.91
C LEU A 512 -60.95 63.97 -8.40
N VAL A 513 -60.05 63.44 -7.56
CA VAL A 513 -60.16 63.62 -6.09
C VAL A 513 -59.71 65.02 -5.64
N SER A 514 -60.58 65.69 -4.87
CA SER A 514 -60.33 67.01 -4.28
C SER A 514 -59.17 66.99 -3.29
N ARG A 515 -58.57 68.17 -3.02
CA ARG A 515 -57.30 68.27 -2.27
C ARG A 515 -57.44 67.78 -0.82
N GLY A 516 -56.81 66.65 -0.50
CA GLY A 516 -56.72 66.07 0.84
C GLY A 516 -55.73 64.89 0.90
N SER A 517 -55.49 64.34 2.09
CA SER A 517 -54.47 63.30 2.35
C SER A 517 -54.71 61.96 1.62
N SER A 518 -55.90 61.75 1.05
CA SER A 518 -56.20 60.59 0.19
C SER A 518 -55.48 60.65 -1.17
N ARG A 519 -55.22 61.86 -1.71
CA ARG A 519 -54.64 62.03 -3.05
C ARG A 519 -53.17 61.59 -3.12
N THR A 520 -52.41 61.75 -2.04
CA THR A 520 -51.02 61.29 -1.95
C THR A 520 -50.92 59.76 -1.93
N ALA A 521 -51.87 59.07 -1.26
CA ALA A 521 -51.94 57.61 -1.24
C ALA A 521 -52.23 57.01 -2.63
N VAL A 522 -53.18 57.59 -3.39
CA VAL A 522 -53.48 57.13 -4.76
C VAL A 522 -52.29 57.37 -5.70
N ILE A 523 -51.61 58.52 -5.58
CA ILE A 523 -50.39 58.80 -6.35
C ILE A 523 -49.29 57.78 -6.03
N LEU A 524 -49.05 57.47 -4.75
CA LEU A 524 -48.08 56.44 -4.33
C LEU A 524 -48.42 55.05 -4.87
N GLY A 525 -49.70 54.67 -4.85
CA GLY A 525 -50.17 53.39 -5.43
C GLY A 525 -49.94 53.31 -6.95
N ALA A 526 -50.25 54.39 -7.69
CA ALA A 526 -49.98 54.47 -9.12
C ALA A 526 -48.48 54.45 -9.43
N LEU A 527 -47.65 55.10 -8.61
CA LEU A 527 -46.18 55.11 -8.74
C LEU A 527 -45.58 53.73 -8.45
N ALA A 528 -46.11 53.00 -7.44
CA ALA A 528 -45.73 51.63 -7.15
C ALA A 528 -46.13 50.66 -8.29
N ALA A 529 -47.34 50.81 -8.86
CA ALA A 529 -47.76 50.03 -10.03
C ALA A 529 -46.89 50.31 -11.27
N ALA A 530 -46.54 51.58 -11.50
CA ALA A 530 -45.63 51.97 -12.58
C ALA A 530 -44.20 51.45 -12.36
N LEU A 531 -43.69 51.50 -11.13
CA LEU A 531 -42.40 50.91 -10.75
C LEU A 531 -42.39 49.39 -10.92
N TRP A 532 -43.50 48.71 -10.59
CA TRP A 532 -43.63 47.26 -10.79
C TRP A 532 -43.69 46.90 -12.28
N ALA A 533 -44.48 47.61 -13.08
CA ALA A 533 -44.52 47.46 -14.53
C ALA A 533 -43.14 47.71 -15.17
N PHE A 534 -42.43 48.75 -14.73
CA PHE A 534 -41.07 49.09 -15.19
C PHE A 534 -40.03 48.05 -14.75
N ALA A 535 -40.14 47.51 -13.53
CA ALA A 535 -39.29 46.44 -13.05
C ALA A 535 -39.50 45.16 -13.88
N GLU A 536 -40.73 44.77 -14.17
CA GLU A 536 -41.02 43.60 -15.00
C GLU A 536 -40.61 43.82 -16.46
N TRP A 537 -40.78 45.03 -17.00
CA TRP A 537 -40.28 45.43 -18.32
C TRP A 537 -38.75 45.42 -18.40
N ARG A 538 -38.03 45.73 -17.30
CA ARG A 538 -36.56 45.57 -17.23
C ARG A 538 -36.11 44.12 -17.02
N ARG A 539 -36.85 43.31 -16.26
CA ARG A 539 -36.50 41.92 -15.93
C ARG A 539 -36.45 40.99 -17.14
N VAL A 540 -37.37 41.14 -18.09
CA VAL A 540 -37.38 40.28 -19.29
C VAL A 540 -36.14 40.49 -20.18
N PRO A 541 -35.73 41.72 -20.56
CA PRO A 541 -34.51 41.93 -21.34
C PRO A 541 -33.22 41.65 -20.54
N THR A 542 -33.17 41.83 -19.21
CA THR A 542 -31.99 41.38 -18.44
C THR A 542 -31.89 39.86 -18.43
N ARG A 543 -32.99 39.15 -18.16
CA ARG A 543 -33.01 37.67 -18.15
C ARG A 543 -32.72 37.06 -19.53
N ARG A 544 -33.17 37.69 -20.62
CA ARG A 544 -32.78 37.32 -21.99
C ARG A 544 -31.29 37.57 -22.26
N ARG A 545 -30.71 38.67 -21.75
CA ARG A 545 -29.27 38.95 -21.85
C ARG A 545 -28.45 37.93 -21.06
N GLU A 546 -28.83 37.64 -19.82
CA GLU A 546 -28.22 36.60 -18.97
C GLU A 546 -28.21 35.24 -19.67
N LEU A 547 -29.37 34.76 -20.12
CA LEU A 547 -29.48 33.49 -20.88
C LEU A 547 -28.65 33.49 -22.17
N SER A 548 -28.56 34.62 -22.89
CA SER A 548 -27.72 34.74 -24.09
C SER A 548 -26.22 34.75 -23.77
N LEU A 549 -25.82 35.29 -22.62
CA LEU A 549 -24.43 35.30 -22.14
C LEU A 549 -24.03 33.93 -21.61
N GLU A 550 -24.93 33.22 -20.93
CA GLU A 550 -24.77 31.83 -20.52
C GLU A 550 -24.64 30.91 -21.75
N GLY A 551 -25.53 31.05 -22.75
CA GLY A 551 -25.44 30.29 -24.00
C GLY A 551 -24.15 30.54 -24.78
N ARG A 552 -23.69 31.80 -24.88
CA ARG A 552 -22.38 32.13 -25.49
C ARG A 552 -21.21 31.56 -24.69
N LYS A 553 -21.23 31.66 -23.36
CA LYS A 553 -20.19 31.06 -22.50
C LYS A 553 -20.16 29.53 -22.65
N ALA A 554 -21.32 28.88 -22.70
CA ALA A 554 -21.45 27.45 -22.93
C ALA A 554 -20.92 27.05 -24.31
N ALA A 555 -21.26 27.79 -25.37
CA ALA A 555 -20.75 27.56 -26.73
C ALA A 555 -19.23 27.74 -26.83
N HIS A 556 -18.65 28.74 -26.16
CA HIS A 556 -17.19 28.91 -26.11
C HIS A 556 -16.51 27.80 -25.30
N ALA A 557 -17.10 27.39 -24.17
CA ALA A 557 -16.57 26.29 -23.36
C ALA A 557 -16.62 24.95 -24.11
N SER A 558 -17.76 24.60 -24.71
CA SER A 558 -17.92 23.34 -25.45
C SER A 558 -17.04 23.25 -26.68
N THR A 559 -16.90 24.34 -27.44
CA THR A 559 -16.00 24.37 -28.62
C THR A 559 -14.52 24.33 -28.23
N ALA A 560 -14.14 24.88 -27.05
CA ALA A 560 -12.79 24.71 -26.49
C ALA A 560 -12.54 23.30 -25.93
N THR A 561 -13.55 22.64 -25.34
CA THR A 561 -13.47 21.23 -24.93
C THR A 561 -13.36 20.31 -26.15
N LEU A 562 -14.19 20.50 -27.18
CA LEU A 562 -14.14 19.70 -28.41
C LEU A 562 -12.80 19.88 -29.15
N SER A 563 -12.28 21.10 -29.26
CA SER A 563 -10.98 21.31 -29.92
C SER A 563 -9.83 20.67 -29.14
N ARG A 564 -9.85 20.70 -27.80
CA ARG A 564 -8.89 19.96 -26.96
C ARG A 564 -9.04 18.46 -27.11
N ALA A 565 -10.27 17.94 -27.13
CA ALA A 565 -10.54 16.51 -27.34
C ALA A 565 -10.06 16.04 -28.72
N LEU A 566 -10.22 16.84 -29.78
CA LEU A 566 -9.71 16.51 -31.12
C LEU A 566 -8.18 16.49 -31.21
N HIS A 567 -7.48 17.39 -30.51
CA HIS A 567 -6.00 17.31 -30.38
C HIS A 567 -5.57 16.11 -29.54
N GLN A 568 -6.25 15.85 -28.42
CA GLN A 568 -6.01 14.68 -27.57
C GLN A 568 -6.25 13.37 -28.32
N ARG A 569 -7.26 13.29 -29.21
CA ARG A 569 -7.50 12.14 -30.11
C ARG A 569 -6.28 11.81 -30.96
N VAL A 570 -5.70 12.80 -31.62
CA VAL A 570 -4.53 12.61 -32.48
C VAL A 570 -3.34 12.12 -31.67
N ALA A 571 -3.01 12.78 -30.56
CA ALA A 571 -1.92 12.36 -29.68
C ALA A 571 -2.13 10.96 -29.09
N PHE A 572 -3.36 10.65 -28.66
CA PHE A 572 -3.75 9.35 -28.11
C PHE A 572 -3.55 8.23 -29.13
N PHE A 573 -4.16 8.33 -30.31
CA PHE A 573 -4.03 7.27 -31.32
C PHE A 573 -2.66 7.22 -31.98
N TYR A 574 -1.94 8.34 -32.11
CA TYR A 574 -0.54 8.32 -32.53
C TYR A 574 0.31 7.51 -31.54
N SER A 575 0.24 7.81 -30.24
CA SER A 575 0.96 7.05 -29.21
C SER A 575 0.53 5.57 -29.14
N TRP A 576 -0.75 5.28 -29.37
CA TRP A 576 -1.23 3.89 -29.44
C TRP A 576 -0.56 3.15 -30.61
N HIS A 577 -0.56 3.71 -31.81
CA HIS A 577 0.08 3.07 -32.98
C HIS A 577 1.61 2.96 -32.81
N GLU A 578 2.27 3.97 -32.23
CA GLU A 578 3.70 3.96 -31.93
C GLU A 578 4.08 2.85 -30.92
N SER A 579 3.41 2.79 -29.77
CA SER A 579 3.70 1.76 -28.76
C SER A 579 3.34 0.33 -29.22
N LEU A 580 2.39 0.17 -30.16
CA LEU A 580 2.09 -1.13 -30.80
C LEU A 580 3.28 -1.70 -31.59
N ASP A 581 4.21 -0.86 -32.04
CA ASP A 581 5.43 -1.24 -32.76
C ASP A 581 6.68 -1.19 -31.85
N ALA A 582 6.52 -1.38 -30.54
CA ALA A 582 7.63 -1.47 -29.59
C ALA A 582 8.43 -2.80 -29.64
N GLU A 583 7.93 -3.88 -30.27
CA GLU A 583 8.64 -5.19 -30.29
C GLU A 583 10.06 -5.11 -30.90
N PRO A 584 10.30 -4.44 -32.05
CA PRO A 584 11.64 -4.28 -32.62
C PRO A 584 12.60 -3.52 -31.69
N SER A 585 12.12 -2.55 -30.90
CA SER A 585 12.98 -1.76 -30.00
C SER A 585 13.41 -2.57 -28.78
N LEU A 586 12.52 -3.41 -28.23
CA LEU A 586 12.85 -4.43 -27.22
C LEU A 586 13.91 -5.42 -27.76
N LEU A 587 13.72 -5.95 -28.97
CA LEU A 587 14.68 -6.87 -29.60
C LEU A 587 16.04 -6.22 -29.90
N ALA A 588 16.06 -4.93 -30.26
CA ALA A 588 17.29 -4.18 -30.49
C ALA A 588 18.08 -3.96 -29.19
N TRP A 589 17.39 -3.55 -28.11
CA TRP A 589 18.00 -3.37 -26.79
C TRP A 589 18.55 -4.69 -26.22
N ALA A 590 17.83 -5.79 -26.39
CA ALA A 590 18.29 -7.09 -25.93
C ALA A 590 19.56 -7.55 -26.66
N LYS A 591 19.67 -7.30 -27.97
CA LYS A 591 20.89 -7.53 -28.75
C LYS A 591 22.09 -6.67 -28.31
N THR A 592 21.88 -5.52 -27.67
CA THR A 592 22.97 -4.76 -27.02
C THR A 592 23.33 -5.38 -25.68
N ALA A 593 22.37 -5.68 -24.81
CA ALA A 593 22.61 -6.29 -23.49
C ALA A 593 23.37 -7.62 -23.58
N TRP A 594 22.97 -8.54 -24.48
CA TRP A 594 23.66 -9.84 -24.63
C TRP A 594 25.06 -9.75 -25.24
N ARG A 595 25.41 -8.63 -25.89
CA ARG A 595 26.78 -8.39 -26.39
C ARG A 595 27.69 -7.95 -25.26
N HIS A 596 27.19 -7.16 -24.32
CA HIS A 596 27.88 -6.81 -23.08
C HIS A 596 28.11 -8.05 -22.21
N GLU A 597 27.07 -8.86 -21.96
CA GLU A 597 27.19 -10.18 -21.30
C GLU A 597 28.25 -11.06 -21.97
N LYS A 598 28.26 -11.18 -23.32
CA LYS A 598 29.28 -12.00 -23.99
C LYS A 598 30.70 -11.42 -23.81
N GLY A 599 30.86 -10.10 -23.95
CA GLY A 599 32.13 -9.42 -23.66
C GLY A 599 32.59 -9.62 -22.21
N ALA A 600 31.65 -9.80 -21.27
CA ALA A 600 31.96 -10.16 -19.89
C ALA A 600 32.63 -11.54 -19.78
N LEU A 601 32.03 -12.56 -20.43
CA LEU A 601 32.57 -13.93 -20.45
C LEU A 601 33.95 -13.98 -21.12
N ASP A 602 34.07 -13.38 -22.30
CA ASP A 602 35.30 -13.41 -23.11
C ASP A 602 36.43 -12.61 -22.41
N GLY A 603 36.11 -11.45 -21.81
CA GLY A 603 37.09 -10.59 -21.11
C GLY A 603 37.51 -11.09 -19.73
N GLY A 604 36.71 -11.91 -19.06
CA GLY A 604 37.08 -12.60 -17.83
C GLY A 604 38.25 -13.55 -18.05
N ALA A 605 38.13 -14.43 -19.05
CA ALA A 605 39.19 -15.37 -19.43
C ALA A 605 40.51 -14.67 -19.84
N GLN A 606 40.43 -13.47 -20.43
CA GLN A 606 41.60 -12.75 -20.94
C GLN A 606 42.34 -11.94 -19.86
N LYS A 607 41.65 -11.50 -18.80
CA LYS A 607 42.30 -10.92 -17.60
C LYS A 607 42.96 -11.96 -16.70
N GLU A 608 42.60 -13.23 -16.82
CA GLU A 608 43.31 -14.32 -16.14
C GLU A 608 44.66 -14.62 -16.81
N THR A 609 44.72 -14.67 -18.15
CA THR A 609 45.99 -14.90 -18.88
C THR A 609 47.05 -13.81 -18.64
N ASP A 610 46.65 -12.56 -18.45
CA ASP A 610 47.58 -11.44 -18.16
C ASP A 610 48.17 -11.53 -16.74
N LYS A 611 47.48 -12.18 -15.77
CA LYS A 611 47.96 -12.30 -14.39
C LYS A 611 49.04 -13.37 -14.19
N ASP A 612 49.11 -14.36 -15.07
CA ASP A 612 50.22 -15.33 -15.10
C ASP A 612 51.41 -14.83 -15.92
N GLY A 613 51.22 -13.85 -16.82
CA GLY A 613 52.30 -13.23 -17.61
C GLY A 613 53.21 -12.28 -16.81
N ASP A 614 52.71 -11.70 -15.71
CA ASP A 614 53.43 -10.75 -14.84
C ASP A 614 54.18 -11.46 -13.68
N ARG A 615 54.50 -12.75 -13.85
CA ARG A 615 55.19 -13.62 -12.87
C ARG A 615 56.25 -14.56 -13.47
N GLU A 616 57.09 -14.02 -14.37
CA GLU A 616 58.41 -14.61 -14.70
C GLU A 616 59.56 -13.78 -14.10
#